data_AF-A0A178Z8W5-F1
#
_entry.id   AF-A0A178Z8W5-F1
#
_cell.length_a   1.000
_cell.length_b   1.000
_cell.length_c   1.000
_cell.angle_alpha   90.00
_cell.angle_beta   90.00
_cell.angle_gamma   90.00
#
_symmetry.space_group_name_H-M   'P 1'
#
loop_
_entity.id
_entity.type
_entity.pdbx_description
1 polymer ?
#
loop_
_entity_poly.entity_id
_entity_poly.type
_entity_poly.pdbx_seq_one_letter_code
_entity_poly.pdbx_strand_id
1 'polypeptide(L)'
;MSLAVHVMESAMEALTTHFDRAFALAFDEAFHERHIKRFDDEFSPIYRPRINEIGQLFFDKTYDEVKANIEGDIRETFMDTIGGEVVRRIPGGLVPRAREWLRRHVRYCIAASGGITHERDLRAVENLIRNYCDENVHRALLFGACDELYGEEFRKVFLEKGDHLFANTFNAAFDTAFTEIFDKNFDDVRAALLG
;
A
#
# COMPACT_ATOMS: atom_id res chain seq x y z
N MET A 1 -4.28 17.62 -9.28
CA MET A 1 -3.93 16.34 -8.63
C MET A 1 -2.82 15.72 -9.45
N SER A 2 -1.72 15.31 -8.84
CA SER A 2 -0.54 14.83 -9.58
C SER A 2 -0.64 13.31 -9.84
N LEU A 3 0.06 12.81 -10.86
CA LEU A 3 0.00 11.42 -11.32
C LEU A 3 0.47 10.43 -10.25
N ALA A 4 1.54 10.73 -9.50
CA ALA A 4 1.99 9.89 -8.40
C ALA A 4 0.95 9.80 -7.30
N VAL A 5 0.31 10.92 -6.93
CA VAL A 5 -0.77 10.93 -5.93
C VAL A 5 -1.90 10.03 -6.39
N HIS A 6 -2.34 10.16 -7.65
CA HIS A 6 -3.40 9.32 -8.20
C HIS A 6 -3.02 7.83 -8.27
N VAL A 7 -1.79 7.51 -8.65
CA VAL A 7 -1.27 6.13 -8.72
C VAL A 7 -1.18 5.52 -7.31
N MET A 8 -0.72 6.28 -6.32
CA MET A 8 -0.67 5.85 -4.93
C MET A 8 -2.07 5.62 -4.37
N GLU A 9 -2.99 6.57 -4.55
CA GLU A 9 -4.39 6.43 -4.10
C GLU A 9 -5.06 5.19 -4.71
N SER A 10 -4.90 4.99 -6.02
CA SER A 10 -5.45 3.82 -6.72
C SER A 10 -4.84 2.51 -6.21
N ALA A 11 -3.54 2.50 -5.92
CA ALA A 11 -2.86 1.32 -5.37
C ALA A 11 -3.28 1.04 -3.93
N MET A 12 -3.54 2.08 -3.13
CA MET A 12 -4.05 1.95 -1.77
C MET A 12 -5.48 1.41 -1.74
N GLU A 13 -6.35 1.90 -2.63
CA GLU A 13 -7.71 1.37 -2.77
C GLU A 13 -7.71 -0.11 -3.21
N ALA A 14 -6.83 -0.45 -4.16
CA ALA A 14 -6.62 -1.85 -4.58
C ALA A 14 -6.08 -2.71 -3.43
N LEU A 15 -5.12 -2.20 -2.64
CA LEU A 15 -4.57 -2.89 -1.47
C LEU A 15 -5.62 -3.12 -0.40
N THR A 16 -6.43 -2.12 -0.06
CA THR A 16 -7.54 -2.26 0.90
C THR A 16 -8.55 -3.30 0.43
N THR A 17 -8.95 -3.23 -0.84
CA THR A 17 -9.90 -4.21 -1.41
C THR A 17 -9.33 -5.63 -1.39
N HIS A 18 -8.04 -5.77 -1.72
CA HIS A 18 -7.37 -7.06 -1.70
C HIS A 18 -7.22 -7.60 -0.28
N PHE A 19 -6.86 -6.73 0.67
CA PHE A 19 -6.79 -7.04 2.10
C PHE A 19 -8.13 -7.53 2.64
N ASP A 20 -9.22 -6.79 2.43
CA ASP A 20 -10.54 -7.18 2.93
C ASP A 20 -10.96 -8.56 2.43
N ARG A 21 -10.70 -8.84 1.15
CA ARG A 21 -11.04 -10.14 0.55
C ARG A 21 -10.16 -11.27 1.09
N ALA A 22 -8.85 -11.06 1.17
CA ALA A 22 -7.91 -12.05 1.69
C ALA A 22 -8.18 -12.35 3.16
N PHE A 23 -8.43 -11.31 3.95
CA PHE A 23 -8.76 -11.40 5.36
C PHE A 23 -10.03 -12.22 5.59
N ALA A 24 -11.13 -11.88 4.91
CA ALA A 24 -12.39 -12.59 5.08
C ALA A 24 -12.26 -14.09 4.77
N LEU A 25 -11.54 -14.44 3.70
CA LEU A 25 -11.31 -15.84 3.33
C LEU A 25 -10.45 -16.58 4.36
N ALA A 26 -9.30 -16.02 4.73
CA ALA A 26 -8.38 -16.64 5.68
C ALA A 26 -9.02 -16.79 7.07
N PHE A 27 -9.77 -15.78 7.50
CA PHE A 27 -10.48 -15.81 8.77
C PHE A 27 -11.55 -16.89 8.78
N ASP A 28 -12.41 -16.94 7.76
CA ASP A 28 -13.49 -17.92 7.69
C ASP A 28 -12.96 -19.36 7.74
N GLU A 29 -11.90 -19.64 6.97
CA GLU A 29 -11.25 -20.96 6.94
C GLU A 29 -10.64 -21.32 8.30
N ALA A 30 -9.78 -20.46 8.85
CA ALA A 30 -9.08 -20.71 10.10
C ALA A 30 -10.05 -20.83 11.29
N PHE A 31 -11.10 -20.01 11.29
CA PHE A 31 -12.12 -20.01 12.32
C PHE A 31 -12.93 -21.30 12.32
N HIS A 32 -13.47 -21.71 11.17
CA HIS A 32 -14.30 -22.92 11.09
C HIS A 32 -13.51 -24.18 11.47
N GLU A 33 -12.25 -24.27 11.02
CA GLU A 33 -11.38 -25.39 11.37
C GLU A 33 -11.14 -25.47 12.89
N ARG A 34 -10.80 -24.34 13.51
CA ARG A 34 -10.39 -24.30 14.92
C ARG A 34 -11.59 -24.32 15.88
N HIS A 35 -12.68 -23.65 15.53
CA HIS A 35 -13.87 -23.50 16.37
C HIS A 35 -14.48 -24.85 16.72
N ILE A 36 -14.89 -25.62 15.70
CA ILE A 36 -15.66 -26.85 15.90
C ILE A 36 -14.83 -27.84 16.70
N LYS A 37 -13.55 -27.99 16.33
CA LYS A 37 -12.62 -28.89 17.00
C LYS A 37 -12.49 -28.55 18.48
N ARG A 38 -12.21 -27.28 18.80
CA ARG A 38 -12.00 -26.87 20.19
C ARG A 38 -13.30 -26.85 21.00
N PHE A 39 -14.42 -26.57 20.35
CA PHE A 39 -15.73 -26.59 21.00
C PHE A 39 -16.07 -28.00 21.50
N ASP A 40 -15.91 -29.01 20.63
CA ASP A 40 -16.17 -30.42 21.00
C ASP A 40 -15.21 -30.91 22.10
N ASP A 41 -13.98 -30.40 22.16
CA ASP A 41 -12.98 -30.77 23.17
C ASP A 41 -13.25 -30.13 24.55
N GLU A 42 -13.70 -28.87 24.60
CA GLU A 42 -13.73 -28.07 25.83
C GLU A 42 -15.12 -27.80 26.41
N PHE A 43 -16.20 -27.99 25.63
CA PHE A 43 -17.57 -27.79 26.11
C PHE A 43 -18.33 -29.09 26.35
N SER A 44 -19.15 -29.09 27.40
CA SER A 44 -20.08 -30.19 27.68
C SER A 44 -21.12 -30.36 26.55
N PRO A 45 -21.57 -31.59 26.25
CA PRO A 45 -22.61 -31.85 25.24
C PRO A 45 -23.90 -31.03 25.43
N ILE A 46 -24.16 -30.54 26.64
CA ILE A 46 -25.30 -29.66 26.95
C ILE A 46 -25.24 -28.32 26.20
N TYR A 47 -24.05 -27.86 25.81
CA TYR A 47 -23.85 -26.62 25.05
C TYR A 47 -23.93 -26.83 23.54
N ARG A 48 -23.90 -28.07 23.06
CA ARG A 48 -23.98 -28.40 21.63
C ARG A 48 -25.18 -27.77 20.91
N PRO A 49 -26.39 -27.67 21.50
CA PRO A 49 -27.51 -26.97 20.87
C PRO A 49 -27.27 -25.47 20.64
N ARG A 50 -26.32 -24.86 21.37
CA ARG A 50 -25.97 -23.42 21.31
C ARG A 50 -24.64 -23.15 20.61
N ILE A 51 -24.02 -24.16 19.98
CA ILE A 51 -22.69 -24.03 19.35
C ILE A 51 -22.62 -22.87 18.35
N ASN A 52 -23.67 -22.66 17.55
CA ASN A 52 -23.69 -21.57 16.57
C ASN A 52 -23.85 -20.19 17.22
N GLU A 53 -24.60 -20.10 18.32
CA GLU A 53 -24.81 -18.84 19.06
C GLU A 53 -23.52 -18.42 19.78
N ILE A 54 -22.91 -19.36 20.50
CA ILE A 54 -21.60 -19.19 21.13
C ILE A 54 -20.56 -18.87 20.06
N GLY A 55 -20.64 -19.59 18.93
CA GLY A 55 -19.83 -19.41 17.76
C GLY A 55 -19.83 -17.98 17.23
N GLN A 56 -21.01 -17.42 17.02
CA GLN A 56 -21.15 -16.06 16.49
C GLN A 56 -20.60 -15.00 17.45
N LEU A 57 -20.84 -15.15 18.76
CA LEU A 57 -20.37 -14.19 19.77
C LEU A 57 -18.85 -14.03 19.74
N PHE A 58 -18.12 -15.15 19.62
CA PHE A 58 -16.66 -15.07 19.58
C PHE A 58 -16.14 -14.78 18.17
N PHE A 59 -16.88 -15.13 17.11
CA PHE A 59 -16.60 -14.71 15.73
C PHE A 59 -16.49 -13.20 15.64
N ASP A 60 -17.53 -12.48 16.04
CA ASP A 60 -17.60 -11.02 15.89
C ASP A 60 -16.47 -10.33 16.67
N LYS A 61 -16.22 -10.77 17.91
CA LYS A 61 -15.14 -10.22 18.75
C LYS A 61 -13.76 -10.48 18.17
N THR A 62 -13.52 -11.69 17.66
CA THR A 62 -12.22 -12.10 17.12
C THR A 62 -11.96 -11.48 15.76
N TYR A 63 -12.98 -11.38 14.90
CA TYR A 63 -12.87 -10.84 13.55
C TYR A 63 -12.36 -9.39 13.56
N ASP A 64 -13.03 -8.51 14.30
CA ASP A 64 -12.68 -7.09 14.35
C ASP A 64 -11.32 -6.86 15.02
N GLU A 65 -11.02 -7.61 16.09
CA GLU A 65 -9.75 -7.47 16.83
C GLU A 65 -8.56 -7.94 15.98
N VAL A 66 -8.67 -9.09 15.28
CA VAL A 66 -7.61 -9.55 14.37
C VAL A 66 -7.45 -8.58 13.20
N LYS A 67 -8.55 -8.14 12.59
CA LYS A 67 -8.50 -7.20 11.47
C LYS A 67 -7.79 -5.90 11.84
N ALA A 68 -8.20 -5.28 12.94
CA ALA A 68 -7.62 -4.02 13.41
C ALA A 68 -6.13 -4.15 13.78
N ASN A 69 -5.72 -5.33 14.27
CA ASN A 69 -4.33 -5.61 14.64
C ASN A 69 -3.40 -5.61 13.42
N ILE A 70 -3.83 -6.22 12.31
CA ILE A 70 -2.94 -6.44 11.16
C ILE A 70 -3.09 -5.40 10.05
N GLU A 71 -4.23 -4.71 9.93
CA GLU A 71 -4.50 -3.78 8.82
C GLU A 71 -3.51 -2.61 8.79
N GLY A 72 -3.21 -2.02 9.96
CA GLY A 72 -2.24 -0.93 10.09
C GLY A 72 -0.84 -1.36 9.67
N ASP A 73 -0.38 -2.49 10.21
CA ASP A 73 0.97 -3.03 10.03
C ASP A 73 1.22 -3.45 8.58
N ILE A 74 0.25 -4.11 7.94
CA ILE A 74 0.34 -4.49 6.53
C ILE A 74 0.45 -3.24 5.66
N ARG A 75 -0.40 -2.24 5.91
CA ARG A 75 -0.42 -1.01 5.12
C ARG A 75 0.88 -0.24 5.23
N GLU A 76 1.42 -0.07 6.43
CA GLU A 76 2.69 0.61 6.68
C GLU A 76 3.86 -0.15 6.05
N THR A 77 3.97 -1.46 6.34
CA THR A 77 5.03 -2.32 5.82
C THR A 77 5.04 -2.35 4.29
N PHE A 78 3.86 -2.41 3.67
CA PHE A 78 3.71 -2.39 2.22
C PHE A 78 4.20 -1.07 1.63
N MET A 79 3.78 0.07 2.20
CA MET A 79 4.15 1.39 1.71
C MET A 79 5.64 1.70 1.90
N ASP A 80 6.22 1.32 3.02
CA ASP A 80 7.64 1.52 3.29
C ASP A 80 8.52 0.67 2.36
N THR A 81 8.12 -0.58 2.14
CA THR A 81 8.90 -1.50 1.30
C THR A 81 8.83 -1.11 -0.17
N ILE A 82 7.63 -0.85 -0.69
CA ILE A 82 7.43 -0.43 -2.08
C ILE A 82 8.02 0.95 -2.29
N GLY A 83 7.71 1.93 -1.43
CA GLY A 83 8.23 3.29 -1.50
C GLY A 83 9.75 3.34 -1.42
N GLY A 84 10.36 2.57 -0.51
CA GLY A 84 11.82 2.45 -0.40
C GLY A 84 12.46 1.85 -1.65
N GLU A 85 11.84 0.85 -2.27
CA GLU A 85 12.33 0.24 -3.51
C GLU A 85 12.21 1.18 -4.71
N VAL A 86 11.11 1.93 -4.82
CA VAL A 86 10.92 2.98 -5.83
C VAL A 86 12.05 4.01 -5.73
N VAL A 87 12.36 4.47 -4.51
CA VAL A 87 13.45 5.43 -4.29
C VAL A 87 14.80 4.86 -4.71
N ARG A 88 15.08 3.57 -4.43
CA ARG A 88 16.35 2.92 -4.84
C ARG A 88 16.48 2.73 -6.35
N ARG A 89 15.38 2.50 -7.06
CA ARG A 89 15.37 2.23 -8.51
C ARG A 89 15.54 3.46 -9.37
N ILE A 90 15.38 4.65 -8.81
CA ILE A 90 15.64 5.92 -9.50
C ILE A 90 17.17 6.17 -9.51
N PRO A 91 17.90 5.92 -10.62
CA PRO A 91 19.35 5.99 -10.62
C PRO A 91 19.82 7.45 -10.62
N GLY A 92 20.80 7.80 -9.78
CA GLY A 92 21.59 9.03 -9.94
C GLY A 92 20.86 10.37 -9.76
N GLY A 93 19.72 10.37 -9.06
CA GLY A 93 19.00 11.58 -8.67
C GLY A 93 17.96 12.03 -9.68
N LEU A 94 16.89 12.67 -9.20
CA LEU A 94 15.82 13.27 -10.01
C LEU A 94 16.32 14.30 -11.06
N VAL A 95 17.58 14.74 -10.91
CA VAL A 95 18.19 15.85 -11.65
C VAL A 95 18.49 15.55 -13.13
N PRO A 96 19.11 14.42 -13.55
CA PRO A 96 19.40 14.18 -14.97
C PRO A 96 18.14 13.91 -15.81
N ARG A 97 17.12 13.24 -15.24
CA ARG A 97 15.83 13.02 -15.93
C ARG A 97 14.95 14.27 -15.97
N ALA A 98 14.89 15.06 -14.89
CA ALA A 98 14.25 16.38 -14.92
C ALA A 98 14.93 17.31 -15.94
N ARG A 99 16.27 17.24 -16.05
CA ARG A 99 17.04 17.99 -17.05
C ARG A 99 16.70 17.56 -18.48
N GLU A 100 16.48 16.27 -18.73
CA GLU A 100 16.08 15.78 -20.06
C GLU A 100 14.63 16.15 -20.41
N TRP A 101 13.71 16.08 -19.45
CA TRP A 101 12.34 16.55 -19.62
C TRP A 101 12.30 18.06 -19.93
N LEU A 102 13.07 18.87 -19.18
CA LEU A 102 13.24 20.31 -19.42
C LEU A 102 13.73 20.60 -20.83
N ARG A 103 14.76 19.87 -21.30
CA ARG A 103 15.27 20.01 -22.68
C ARG A 103 14.21 19.71 -23.72
N ARG A 104 13.42 18.66 -23.52
CA ARG A 104 12.33 18.28 -24.44
C ARG A 104 11.23 19.33 -24.46
N HIS A 105 10.84 19.85 -23.30
CA HIS A 105 9.80 20.87 -23.17
C HIS A 105 10.23 22.21 -23.78
N VAL A 106 11.48 22.63 -23.56
CA VAL A 106 12.06 23.83 -24.19
C VAL A 106 12.08 23.69 -25.71
N ARG A 107 12.50 22.54 -26.25
CA ARG A 107 12.44 22.28 -27.70
C ARG A 107 11.03 22.37 -28.26
N TYR A 108 10.04 21.84 -27.53
CA TYR A 108 8.63 21.94 -27.92
C TYR A 108 8.16 23.40 -27.95
N CYS A 109 8.46 24.20 -26.92
CA CYS A 109 8.11 25.62 -26.88
C CYS A 109 8.77 26.43 -28.00
N ILE A 110 10.03 26.13 -28.35
CA ILE A 110 10.75 26.75 -29.47
C ILE A 110 10.13 26.38 -30.83
N ALA A 111 9.67 25.14 -30.98
CA ALA A 111 8.98 24.70 -32.19
C ALA A 111 7.58 25.32 -32.30
N ALA A 112 6.85 25.44 -31.18
CA ALA A 112 5.52 26.03 -31.13
C ALA A 112 5.52 27.56 -31.34
N SER A 113 6.60 28.25 -31.01
CA SER A 113 6.74 29.71 -31.19
C SER A 113 7.17 30.14 -32.60
N GLY A 114 7.27 29.21 -33.55
CA GLY A 114 7.57 29.52 -34.95
C GLY A 114 9.07 29.67 -35.28
N GLY A 115 9.94 29.21 -34.39
CA GLY A 115 11.39 29.13 -34.63
C GLY A 115 12.16 30.33 -34.09
N ILE A 116 12.91 30.10 -33.00
CA ILE A 116 14.02 30.96 -32.63
C ILE A 116 15.16 30.66 -33.62
N THR A 117 15.45 31.58 -34.55
CA THR A 117 16.30 31.30 -35.72
C THR A 117 17.79 31.65 -35.53
N HIS A 118 18.25 32.04 -34.34
CA HIS A 118 19.66 32.38 -34.11
C HIS A 118 20.26 31.71 -32.86
N GLU A 119 21.46 31.15 -33.00
CA GLU A 119 22.23 30.45 -31.95
C GLU A 119 22.57 31.33 -30.72
N ARG A 120 22.42 32.65 -30.87
CA ARG A 120 22.60 33.65 -29.81
C ARG A 120 21.37 33.75 -28.90
N ASP A 121 20.18 33.55 -29.46
CA ASP A 121 18.91 33.61 -28.75
C ASP A 121 18.67 32.31 -27.97
N LEU A 122 19.15 31.17 -28.49
CA LEU A 122 19.21 29.90 -27.76
C LEU A 122 20.08 30.01 -26.49
N ARG A 123 21.27 30.59 -26.59
CA ARG A 123 22.14 30.83 -25.41
C ARG A 123 21.57 31.84 -24.44
N ALA A 124 20.84 32.84 -24.93
CA ALA A 124 20.15 33.81 -24.07
C ALA A 124 18.98 33.14 -23.33
N VAL A 125 18.19 32.30 -24.00
CA VAL A 125 17.10 31.51 -23.39
C VAL A 125 17.65 30.47 -22.41
N GLU A 126 18.74 29.77 -22.73
CA GLU A 126 19.40 28.84 -21.80
C GLU A 126 19.93 29.55 -20.54
N ASN A 127 20.52 30.74 -20.70
CA ASN A 127 20.98 31.55 -19.57
C ASN A 127 19.81 32.16 -18.77
N LEU A 128 18.72 32.55 -19.43
CA LEU A 128 17.51 33.03 -18.77
C LEU A 128 16.86 31.89 -17.98
N ILE A 129 16.73 30.69 -18.57
CA ILE A 129 16.22 29.50 -17.89
C ILE A 129 17.10 29.15 -16.69
N ARG A 130 18.42 29.16 -16.83
CA ARG A 130 19.36 28.90 -15.73
C ARG A 130 19.22 29.91 -14.58
N ASN A 131 18.95 31.19 -14.88
CA ASN A 131 18.92 32.27 -13.89
C ASN A 131 17.51 32.60 -13.35
N TYR A 132 16.42 32.25 -14.06
CA TYR A 132 15.03 32.49 -13.65
C TYR A 132 14.35 31.26 -13.06
N CYS A 133 14.91 30.05 -13.27
CA CYS A 133 14.42 28.81 -12.68
C CYS A 133 14.99 28.56 -11.28
N ASP A 134 15.27 29.61 -10.49
CA ASP A 134 16.14 29.45 -9.31
C ASP A 134 15.47 28.91 -8.04
N GLU A 135 14.15 28.73 -7.96
CA GLU A 135 13.57 27.99 -6.82
C GLU A 135 12.14 27.47 -7.05
N ASN A 136 11.24 28.31 -7.56
CA ASN A 136 9.82 27.97 -7.64
C ASN A 136 9.45 27.16 -8.91
N VAL A 137 10.08 27.47 -10.05
CA VAL A 137 9.92 26.70 -11.28
C VAL A 137 10.73 25.40 -11.22
N HIS A 138 11.90 25.40 -10.58
CA HIS A 138 12.65 24.18 -10.29
C HIS A 138 11.86 23.25 -9.37
N ARG A 139 11.15 23.79 -8.36
CA ARG A 139 10.17 23.02 -7.57
C ARG A 139 9.04 22.51 -8.43
N ALA A 140 8.30 23.36 -9.14
CA ALA A 140 7.12 22.92 -9.89
C ALA A 140 7.44 21.91 -11.01
N LEU A 141 8.60 22.05 -11.66
CA LEU A 141 9.06 21.16 -12.74
C LEU A 141 9.79 19.92 -12.22
N LEU A 142 10.50 19.99 -11.08
CA LEU A 142 10.87 18.78 -10.32
C LEU A 142 9.60 18.07 -9.89
N PHE A 143 8.61 18.75 -9.30
CA PHE A 143 7.38 18.12 -8.85
C PHE A 143 6.71 17.37 -10.00
N GLY A 144 6.52 17.95 -11.19
CA GLY A 144 5.93 17.23 -12.34
C GLY A 144 6.77 16.05 -12.86
N ALA A 145 8.08 16.22 -13.06
CA ALA A 145 8.93 15.14 -13.59
C ALA A 145 9.22 14.06 -12.53
N CYS A 146 9.39 14.44 -11.27
CA CYS A 146 9.47 13.52 -10.13
C CYS A 146 8.15 12.77 -9.97
N ASP A 147 7.01 13.42 -10.17
CA ASP A 147 5.68 12.82 -10.06
C ASP A 147 5.41 11.78 -11.14
N GLU A 148 5.77 12.06 -12.40
CA GLU A 148 5.67 11.05 -13.46
C GLU A 148 6.63 9.88 -13.22
N LEU A 149 7.89 10.16 -12.88
CA LEU A 149 8.90 9.11 -12.65
C LEU A 149 8.60 8.26 -11.42
N TYR A 150 8.15 8.90 -10.34
CA TYR A 150 7.76 8.20 -9.12
C TYR A 150 6.52 7.37 -9.38
N GLY A 151 5.50 7.90 -10.07
CA GLY A 151 4.31 7.14 -10.44
C GLY A 151 4.61 5.94 -11.36
N GLU A 152 5.52 6.11 -12.32
CA GLU A 152 5.92 5.04 -13.23
C GLU A 152 6.70 3.93 -12.50
N GLU A 153 7.72 4.29 -11.71
CA GLU A 153 8.51 3.32 -10.95
C GLU A 153 7.69 2.67 -9.83
N PHE A 154 6.80 3.41 -9.17
CA PHE A 154 5.84 2.85 -8.22
C PHE A 154 4.97 1.79 -8.87
N ARG A 155 4.40 2.07 -10.04
CA ARG A 155 3.60 1.09 -10.78
C ARG A 155 4.41 -0.16 -11.11
N LYS A 156 5.66 -0.02 -11.57
CA LYS A 156 6.53 -1.16 -11.89
C LYS A 156 6.83 -2.01 -10.65
N VAL A 157 7.28 -1.38 -9.57
CA VAL A 157 7.61 -2.08 -8.31
C VAL A 157 6.36 -2.77 -7.75
N PHE A 158 5.20 -2.10 -7.78
CA PHE A 158 3.93 -2.67 -7.36
C PHE A 158 3.55 -3.90 -8.18
N LEU A 159 3.61 -3.84 -9.51
CA LEU A 159 3.29 -4.98 -10.37
C LEU A 159 4.29 -6.14 -10.24
N GLU A 160 5.56 -5.85 -9.96
CA GLU A 160 6.60 -6.88 -9.83
C GLU A 160 6.60 -7.58 -8.47
N LYS A 161 6.30 -6.85 -7.39
CA LYS A 161 6.54 -7.30 -6.01
C LYS A 161 5.32 -7.23 -5.12
N GLY A 162 4.27 -6.52 -5.52
CA GLY A 162 3.09 -6.24 -4.69
C GLY A 162 2.44 -7.51 -4.17
N ASP A 163 2.09 -8.45 -5.04
CA ASP A 163 1.39 -9.68 -4.65
C ASP A 163 2.22 -10.54 -3.68
N HIS A 164 3.51 -10.72 -3.97
CA HIS A 164 4.40 -11.50 -3.11
C HIS A 164 4.65 -10.83 -1.75
N LEU A 165 4.83 -9.51 -1.74
CA LEU A 165 5.00 -8.76 -0.51
C LEU A 165 3.73 -8.83 0.34
N PHE A 166 2.58 -8.59 -0.29
CA PHE A 166 1.28 -8.70 0.38
C PHE A 166 1.10 -10.08 0.99
N ALA A 167 1.25 -11.16 0.22
CA ALA A 167 1.02 -12.52 0.70
C ALA A 167 1.93 -12.87 1.90
N ASN A 168 3.22 -12.53 1.82
CA ASN A 168 4.17 -12.83 2.90
C ASN A 168 3.88 -12.02 4.17
N THR A 169 3.61 -10.73 4.03
CA THR A 169 3.29 -9.85 5.18
C THR A 169 1.95 -10.23 5.80
N PHE A 170 0.94 -10.48 4.97
CA PHE A 170 -0.39 -10.88 5.40
C PHE A 170 -0.37 -12.21 6.16
N ASN A 171 0.18 -13.28 5.57
CA ASN A 171 0.17 -14.60 6.20
C ASN A 171 0.88 -14.59 7.55
N ALA A 172 2.06 -13.97 7.62
CA ALA A 172 2.83 -13.90 8.87
C ALA A 172 2.10 -13.11 9.98
N ALA A 173 1.49 -11.97 9.62
CA ALA A 173 0.73 -11.16 10.56
C ALA A 173 -0.55 -11.87 11.00
N PHE A 174 -1.27 -12.47 10.05
CA PHE A 174 -2.52 -13.18 10.30
C PHE A 174 -2.31 -14.38 11.22
N ASP A 175 -1.35 -15.27 10.93
CA ASP A 175 -1.12 -16.48 11.73
C ASP A 175 -0.83 -16.15 13.20
N THR A 176 -0.03 -15.11 13.41
CA THR A 176 0.35 -14.62 14.74
C THR A 176 -0.88 -14.03 15.46
N ALA A 177 -1.52 -13.04 14.84
CA ALA A 177 -2.63 -12.31 15.45
C ALA A 177 -3.85 -13.21 15.69
N PHE A 178 -4.22 -14.04 14.70
CA PHE A 178 -5.33 -14.96 14.81
C PHE A 178 -5.13 -15.93 15.97
N THR A 179 -3.96 -16.54 16.10
CA THR A 179 -3.70 -17.52 17.17
C THR A 179 -3.84 -16.88 18.55
N GLU A 180 -3.18 -15.76 18.78
CA GLU A 180 -3.18 -15.09 20.08
C GLU A 180 -4.58 -14.58 20.46
N ILE A 181 -5.27 -13.93 19.53
CA ILE A 181 -6.58 -13.33 19.77
C ILE A 181 -7.66 -14.39 19.89
N PHE A 182 -7.63 -15.43 19.04
CA PHE A 182 -8.56 -16.55 19.13
C PHE A 182 -8.47 -17.23 20.50
N ASP A 183 -7.25 -17.56 20.95
CA ASP A 183 -7.05 -18.28 22.20
C ASP A 183 -7.55 -17.48 23.41
N LYS A 184 -7.19 -16.20 23.45
CA LYS A 184 -7.67 -15.26 24.46
C LYS A 184 -9.20 -15.16 24.48
N ASN A 185 -9.83 -14.94 23.33
CA ASN A 185 -11.28 -14.76 23.25
C ASN A 185 -12.05 -16.07 23.52
N PHE A 186 -11.47 -17.22 23.18
CA PHE A 186 -12.03 -18.52 23.51
C PHE A 186 -12.01 -18.77 25.02
N ASP A 187 -10.89 -18.50 25.69
CA ASP A 187 -10.76 -18.65 27.15
C ASP A 187 -11.72 -17.72 27.91
N ASP A 188 -11.91 -16.48 27.44
CA ASP A 188 -12.88 -15.53 27.99
C ASP A 188 -14.31 -16.09 27.94
N VAL A 189 -14.72 -16.62 26.78
CA VAL A 189 -16.06 -17.19 26.57
C VAL A 189 -16.25 -18.46 27.38
N ARG A 190 -15.24 -19.34 27.43
CA ARG A 190 -15.26 -20.55 28.25
C ARG A 190 -15.46 -20.20 29.72
N ALA A 191 -14.71 -19.22 30.24
CA ALA A 191 -14.83 -18.77 31.63
C ALA A 191 -16.23 -18.22 31.93
N ALA A 192 -16.83 -17.46 31.02
CA ALA A 192 -18.18 -16.91 31.18
C ALA A 192 -19.29 -17.97 31.14
N LEU A 193 -19.07 -19.12 30.50
CA LEU A 193 -20.05 -20.20 30.37
C LEU A 193 -19.91 -21.29 31.43
N LEU A 194 -18.72 -21.51 31.98
CA LEU A 194 -18.42 -22.61 32.90
C LEU A 194 -18.11 -22.18 34.34
N GLY A 195 -17.85 -20.89 34.57
CA GLY A 195 -17.71 -20.29 35.91
C GLY A 195 -19.04 -19.79 36.45
#